data_AF-A0A7V9KGD2-F1
#
_entry.id   AF-A0A7V9KGD2-F1
#
_cell.length_a   1.000
_cell.length_b   1.000
_cell.length_c   1.000
_cell.angle_alpha   90.00
_cell.angle_beta   90.00
_cell.angle_gamma   90.00
#
_symmetry.space_group_name_H-M   'P 1'
#
loop_
_entity.id
_entity.type
_entity.pdbx_description
1 polymer ?
#
loop_
_entity_poly.entity_id
_entity_poly.type
_entity_poly.pdbx_seq_one_letter_code
_entity_poly.pdbx_strand_id
1 'polypeptide(L)' 'MRTIARWLNRLLFVVVLFLAAGIIGLGFYAASHTDQVFEGVTVAGVPIGGLSEAAARQRVDERFRDYAGAQLTLVHDD' A
#
# COMPACT_ATOMS: atom_id res chain seq x y z
N MET A 1 24.79 4.91 -44.02
CA MET A 1 23.64 4.12 -43.52
C MET A 1 23.88 3.50 -42.13
N ARG A 2 24.97 2.76 -41.87
CA ARG A 2 25.26 2.14 -40.56
C ARG A 2 25.39 3.11 -39.36
N THR A 3 25.80 4.35 -39.57
CA THR A 3 25.88 5.39 -38.52
C THR A 3 24.49 5.90 -38.14
N ILE A 4 23.66 6.22 -39.13
CA ILE A 4 22.29 6.73 -38.94
C ILE A 4 21.44 5.70 -38.19
N ALA A 5 21.53 4.42 -38.56
CA ALA A 5 20.81 3.34 -37.88
C ALA A 5 21.22 3.20 -36.40
N ARG A 6 22.50 3.43 -36.06
CA ARG A 6 22.97 3.38 -34.66
C ARG A 6 22.45 4.55 -33.83
N TRP A 7 22.39 5.75 -34.41
CA TRP A 7 21.81 6.92 -33.75
C TRP A 7 20.31 6.77 -33.54
N LEU A 8 19.59 6.28 -34.55
CA LEU A 8 18.15 6.03 -34.45
C LEU A 8 17.84 4.96 -33.39
N ASN A 9 18.62 3.87 -33.35
CA ASN A 9 18.44 2.82 -32.34
C ASN A 9 18.74 3.31 -30.92
N ARG A 10 19.75 4.17 -30.75
CA ARG A 10 20.04 4.80 -29.45
C ARG A 10 18.90 5.71 -29.01
N LEU A 11 18.38 6.53 -29.92
CA LEU A 11 17.25 7.41 -29.62
C LEU A 11 16.02 6.59 -29.20
N LEU A 12 15.69 5.56 -29.97
CA LEU A 12 14.58 4.65 -29.67
C LEU A 12 14.78 3.99 -28.29
N PHE A 13 15.98 3.52 -28.00
CA PHE A 13 16.30 2.90 -26.73
C PHE A 13 16.11 3.86 -25.55
N VAL A 14 16.54 5.11 -25.68
CA VAL A 14 16.34 6.15 -24.66
C VAL A 14 14.84 6.42 -24.45
N VAL A 15 14.06 6.51 -25.53
CA VAL A 15 12.61 6.72 -25.45
C VAL A 15 11.92 5.55 -24.74
N VAL A 16 12.27 4.31 -25.08
CA VAL A 16 11.74 3.11 -24.42
C VAL A 16 12.11 3.07 -22.95
N LEU A 17 13.35 3.42 -22.59
CA LEU A 17 13.80 3.47 -21.20
C LEU A 17 13.00 4.50 -20.39
N PHE A 18 12.73 5.67 -20.99
CA PHE A 18 11.96 6.73 -20.36
C PHE A 18 10.50 6.32 -20.14
N LEU A 19 9.89 5.67 -21.14
CA LEU A 19 8.54 5.10 -21.03
C LEU A 19 8.47 4.04 -19.93
N ALA A 20 9.45 3.13 -19.88
CA ALA A 20 9.52 2.10 -18.83
C ALA A 20 9.62 2.72 -17.43
N ALA A 21 10.48 3.72 -17.25
CA ALA A 21 10.60 4.44 -15.98
C ALA A 21 9.28 5.14 -15.59
N GLY A 22 8.59 5.76 -16.55
CA GLY A 22 7.29 6.38 -16.33
C GLY A 22 6.20 5.39 -15.91
N ILE A 23 6.10 4.24 -16.60
CA ILE A 23 5.15 3.18 -16.26
C ILE A 23 5.42 2.61 -14.86
N ILE A 24 6.69 2.34 -14.54
CA ILE A 24 7.08 1.85 -13.21
C ILE A 24 6.71 2.87 -12.14
N GLY A 25 7.05 4.14 -12.34
CA GLY A 25 6.73 5.22 -11.39
C GLY A 25 5.22 5.37 -11.19
N LEU A 26 4.44 5.32 -12.26
CA LEU A 26 2.98 5.41 -12.21
C LEU A 26 2.34 4.18 -11.55
N GLY A 27 2.90 2.99 -11.80
CA GLY A 27 2.49 1.75 -11.13
C GLY A 27 2.74 1.78 -9.63
N PHE A 28 3.90 2.28 -9.19
CA PHE A 28 4.20 2.50 -7.76
C PHE A 28 3.27 3.55 -7.12
N TYR A 29 2.96 4.62 -7.86
CA TYR A 29 2.03 5.63 -7.39
C TYR A 29 0.61 5.07 -7.23
N ALA A 30 0.12 4.33 -8.22
CA ALA A 30 -1.17 3.67 -8.16
C ALA A 30 -1.24 2.64 -7.03
N ALA A 31 -0.20 1.82 -6.84
CA ALA A 31 -0.13 0.84 -5.75
C ALA A 31 -0.16 1.51 -4.36
N SER A 32 0.45 2.69 -4.21
CA SER A 32 0.43 3.40 -2.92
C SER A 32 -0.88 4.12 -2.61
N HIS A 33 -1.71 4.42 -3.61
CA HIS A 33 -2.95 5.19 -3.44
C HIS A 33 -4.24 4.35 -3.61
N THR A 34 -4.17 3.17 -4.22
CA THR A 34 -5.36 2.33 -4.47
C THR A 34 -5.80 1.55 -3.23
N ASP A 35 -4.86 1.22 -2.33
CA ASP A 35 -5.15 0.37 -1.16
C ASP A 35 -5.53 1.16 0.10
N GLN A 36 -5.98 2.42 -0.04
CA GLN A 36 -6.39 3.24 1.11
C GLN A 36 -7.87 3.06 1.45
N VAL A 37 -8.14 2.83 2.73
CA VAL A 37 -9.48 2.84 3.29
C VAL A 37 -10.07 4.25 3.18
N PHE A 38 -11.33 4.36 2.79
CA PHE A 38 -12.01 5.64 2.69
C PHE A 38 -11.94 6.44 4.01
N GLU A 39 -11.81 7.76 3.88
CA GLU A 39 -11.80 8.68 5.01
C GLU A 39 -13.04 8.52 5.89
N GLY A 40 -12.85 8.66 7.21
CA GLY A 40 -13.92 8.54 8.20
C GLY A 40 -14.35 7.11 8.56
N VAL A 41 -13.81 6.07 7.90
CA VAL A 41 -14.11 4.68 8.27
C VAL A 41 -13.51 4.34 9.64
N THR A 42 -14.33 3.71 10.47
CA THR A 42 -14.00 3.30 11.83
C THR A 42 -14.42 1.85 12.06
N VAL A 43 -13.58 1.04 12.70
CA VAL A 43 -13.87 -0.37 13.04
C VAL A 43 -13.70 -0.59 14.53
N ALA A 44 -14.75 -1.06 15.22
CA ALA A 44 -14.74 -1.25 16.68
C ALA A 44 -14.22 -0.03 17.47
N GLY A 45 -14.51 1.18 16.98
CA GLY A 45 -14.03 2.44 17.57
C GLY A 45 -12.59 2.84 17.18
N VAL A 46 -11.89 2.05 16.36
CA VAL A 46 -10.56 2.36 15.82
C VAL A 46 -10.71 3.10 14.49
N PRO A 47 -10.26 4.35 14.37
CA PRO A 47 -10.28 5.08 13.10
C PRO A 47 -9.20 4.51 12.17
N ILE A 48 -9.62 4.06 10.99
CA ILE A 48 -8.75 3.46 9.97
C ILE A 48 -8.83 4.16 8.60
N GLY A 49 -9.69 5.18 8.47
CA GLY A 49 -9.77 5.97 7.24
C GLY A 49 -8.43 6.63 6.88
N GLY A 50 -8.16 6.71 5.57
CA GLY A 50 -6.91 7.22 5.01
C GLY A 50 -5.71 6.28 5.15
N LEU A 51 -5.85 5.14 5.86
CA LEU A 51 -4.78 4.16 6.00
C LEU A 51 -4.81 3.16 4.86
N SER A 52 -3.63 2.64 4.50
CA SER A 52 -3.58 1.45 3.65
C SER A 52 -4.18 0.24 4.35
N GLU A 53 -4.63 -0.77 3.61
CA GLU A 53 -5.18 -2.00 4.22
C GLU A 53 -4.21 -2.63 5.24
N ALA A 54 -2.92 -2.70 4.91
CA ALA A 54 -1.88 -3.24 5.80
C ALA A 54 -1.73 -2.41 7.09
N ALA A 55 -1.73 -1.06 6.96
CA ALA A 55 -1.64 -0.17 8.11
C ALA A 55 -2.91 -0.20 8.97
N ALA A 56 -4.10 -0.27 8.34
CA ALA A 56 -5.37 -0.44 9.02
C ALA A 56 -5.41 -1.75 9.82
N ARG A 57 -4.96 -2.85 9.22
CA ARG A 57 -4.88 -4.16 9.90
C ARG A 57 -3.93 -4.10 11.08
N GLN A 58 -2.73 -3.55 10.90
CA GLN A 58 -1.77 -3.39 11.99
C GLN A 58 -2.35 -2.56 13.15
N ARG A 59 -3.04 -1.46 12.84
CA ARG A 59 -3.69 -0.59 13.84
C ARG A 59 -4.74 -1.33 14.65
N VAL A 60 -5.56 -2.14 13.98
CA VAL A 60 -6.59 -2.96 14.62
C VAL A 60 -5.93 -4.03 15.50
N ASP A 61 -4.90 -4.71 15.00
CA ASP A 61 -4.16 -5.72 15.78
C ASP A 61 -3.52 -5.13 17.03
N GLU A 62 -2.93 -3.93 16.95
CA GLU A 62 -2.38 -3.21 18.10
C GLU A 62 -3.46 -2.96 19.16
N ARG A 63 -4.65 -2.49 18.75
CA ARG A 63 -5.77 -2.31 19.67
C ARG A 63 -6.23 -3.61 20.31
N PHE A 64 -6.23 -4.70 19.55
CA PHE A 64 -6.64 -6.02 20.05
C PHE A 64 -5.60 -6.65 20.97
N ARG A 65 -4.30 -6.35 20.83
CA ARG A 65 -3.27 -6.87 21.77
C ARG A 65 -3.52 -6.42 23.20
N ASP A 66 -3.90 -5.16 23.39
CA ASP A 66 -4.23 -4.63 24.71
C ASP A 66 -5.41 -5.39 25.33
N TYR A 67 -6.41 -5.73 24.52
CA TYR A 67 -7.56 -6.51 24.96
C TYR A 67 -7.21 -7.98 25.22
N ALA A 68 -6.47 -8.61 24.32
CA ALA A 68 -6.12 -10.03 24.39
C ALA A 68 -5.13 -10.36 25.52
N GLY A 69 -4.35 -9.37 25.98
CA GLY A 69 -3.45 -9.52 27.12
C GLY A 69 -4.14 -9.51 28.49
N ALA A 70 -5.45 -9.19 28.56
CA ALA A 70 -6.17 -9.15 29.82
C ALA A 70 -6.41 -10.57 30.39
N GLN A 71 -6.05 -10.79 31.66
CA GLN A 71 -6.42 -12.02 32.36
C GLN A 71 -7.94 -12.09 32.52
N LEU A 72 -8.54 -13.17 32.00
CA LEU A 72 -9.95 -13.47 32.16
C LEU A 72 -10.13 -14.41 33.36
N THR A 73 -10.93 -13.98 34.34
CA THR A 73 -11.39 -14.84 35.43
C THR A 73 -12.81 -15.32 35.12
N LEU A 74 -12.98 -16.64 35.01
CA LEU A 74 -14.30 -17.25 34.88
C LEU A 74 -14.95 -17.32 36.26
N VAL A 75 -16.12 -16.70 36.40
CA VAL A 75 -16.96 -16.81 37.59
C VAL A 75 -18.16 -17.67 37.23
N HIS A 76 -18.42 -18.69 38.05
CA HIS A 76 -19.66 -19.46 37.99
C HIS A 76 -20.64 -18.84 38.99
N ASP A 77 -21.85 -18.54 38.54
CA ASP A 77 -22.95 -18.07 39.38
C ASP A 77 -23.84 -19.30 39.67
N ASP A 78 -24.04 -19.60 40.95
CA ASP A 78 -24.77 -20.79 41.45
C ASP A 78 -26.31 -20.68 41.30
#